data_AF-A0A5E7VE81-F1
#
_entry.id   AF-A0A5E7VE81-F1
#
_cell.length_a   1.000
_cell.length_b   1.000
_cell.length_c   1.000
_cell.angle_alpha   90.00
_cell.angle_beta   90.00
_cell.angle_gamma   90.00
#
_symmetry.space_group_name_H-M   'P 1'
#
loop_
_entity.id
_entity.type
_entity.pdbx_description
1 polymer ?
#
loop_
_entity_poly.entity_id
_entity_poly.type
_entity_poly.pdbx_seq_one_letter_code
_entity_poly.pdbx_strand_id
1 'polypeptide(L)'
;MKNPFETQQTRARKEFKALGRAQKNDISEAELVQEMTKDMAKPDSAEAMMQAASAVMYMSAVKSGDTPITDAVNRCLAKKRKEKASTGLVPNPA
;
A
#
# COMPACT_ATOMS: atom_id res chain seq x y z
N MET A 1 -18.70 14.56 12.05
CA MET A 1 -19.26 13.25 12.44
C MET A 1 -18.79 12.21 11.41
N LYS A 2 -18.22 11.07 11.84
CA LYS A 2 -17.85 9.97 10.92
C LYS A 2 -19.14 9.30 10.41
N ASN A 3 -19.27 9.11 9.09
CA ASN A 3 -20.44 8.47 8.51
C ASN A 3 -20.56 7.02 9.02
N PRO A 4 -21.71 6.60 9.59
CA PRO A 4 -21.88 5.26 10.18
C PRO A 4 -21.82 4.12 9.15
N PHE A 5 -21.86 4.42 7.85
CA PHE A 5 -21.74 3.46 6.73
C PHE A 5 -20.36 3.47 6.06
N GLU A 6 -19.38 4.15 6.66
CA GLU A 6 -18.03 4.22 6.09
C GLU A 6 -17.25 2.93 6.40
N THR A 7 -17.23 2.01 5.43
CA THR A 7 -16.41 0.79 5.48
C THR A 7 -14.99 1.07 5.01
N GLN A 8 -14.03 0.19 5.32
CA GLN A 8 -12.66 0.29 4.79
C GLN A 8 -12.64 0.32 3.25
N GLN A 9 -13.57 -0.38 2.61
CA GLN A 9 -13.73 -0.36 1.16
C GLN A 9 -14.17 1.02 0.65
N THR A 10 -15.12 1.68 1.32
CA THR A 10 -15.59 3.00 0.88
C THR A 10 -14.54 4.08 1.14
N ARG A 11 -13.70 3.94 2.16
CA ARG A 11 -12.51 4.80 2.37
C ARG A 11 -11.50 4.67 1.25
N ALA A 12 -11.06 3.44 0.94
CA ALA A 12 -10.11 3.20 -0.15
C ALA A 12 -10.62 3.75 -1.49
N ARG A 13 -11.92 3.59 -1.79
CA ARG A 13 -12.55 4.17 -3.00
C ARG A 13 -12.49 5.70 -3.04
N LYS A 14 -12.60 6.39 -1.90
CA LYS A 14 -12.44 7.86 -1.84
C LYS A 14 -11.02 8.26 -2.22
N GLU A 15 -10.02 7.57 -1.68
CA GLU A 15 -8.61 7.81 -2.01
C GLU A 15 -8.32 7.55 -3.50
N PHE A 16 -8.82 6.45 -4.06
CA PHE A 16 -8.63 6.16 -5.49
C PHE A 16 -9.25 7.22 -6.40
N LYS A 17 -10.43 7.75 -6.02
CA LYS A 17 -11.05 8.87 -6.72
C LYS A 17 -10.22 10.14 -6.57
N ALA A 18 -9.66 10.43 -5.39
CA ALA A 18 -8.80 11.58 -5.18
C ALA A 18 -7.55 11.51 -6.06
N LEU A 19 -6.83 10.38 -6.06
CA LEU A 19 -5.66 10.14 -6.93
C LEU A 19 -6.04 10.21 -8.41
N GLY A 20 -7.20 9.68 -8.80
CA GLY A 20 -7.70 9.79 -10.17
C GLY A 20 -8.01 11.23 -10.59
N ARG A 21 -8.49 12.08 -9.68
CA ARG A 21 -8.68 13.51 -9.95
C ARG A 21 -7.34 14.24 -10.05
N ALA A 22 -6.38 13.93 -9.18
CA ALA A 22 -5.04 14.51 -9.22
C ALA A 22 -4.38 14.26 -10.59
N GLN A 23 -4.38 13.00 -11.04
CA GLN A 23 -3.85 12.59 -12.34
C GLN A 23 -4.56 13.29 -13.51
N LYS A 24 -5.88 13.49 -13.45
CA LYS A 24 -6.65 14.18 -14.51
C LYS A 24 -6.37 15.68 -14.61
N ASN A 25 -5.79 16.28 -13.57
CA ASN A 25 -5.47 17.70 -13.51
C ASN A 25 -3.94 17.93 -13.47
N ASP A 26 -3.15 16.95 -13.91
CA ASP A 26 -1.69 17.02 -13.99
C ASP A 26 -1.00 17.37 -12.65
N ILE A 27 -1.65 17.05 -11.51
CA ILE A 27 -1.07 17.22 -10.19
C ILE A 27 -0.09 16.07 -9.95
N SER A 28 1.18 16.40 -9.77
CA SER A 28 2.25 15.44 -9.51
C SER A 28 2.14 14.83 -8.11
N GLU A 29 2.72 13.64 -7.91
CA GLU A 29 2.80 13.03 -6.59
C GLU A 29 3.59 13.91 -5.60
N ALA A 30 4.60 14.64 -6.09
CA ALA A 30 5.39 15.56 -5.27
C ALA A 30 4.54 16.74 -4.75
N GLU A 31 3.73 17.36 -5.61
CA GLU A 31 2.80 18.42 -5.21
C GLU A 31 1.76 17.91 -4.22
N LEU A 32 1.20 16.72 -4.46
CA LEU A 32 0.24 16.11 -3.55
C LEU A 32 0.86 15.85 -2.17
N VAL A 33 2.09 15.33 -2.12
CA VAL A 33 2.83 15.08 -0.87
C VAL A 33 3.08 16.39 -0.12
N GLN A 34 3.53 17.44 -0.82
CA GLN A 34 3.75 18.76 -0.22
C GLN A 34 2.46 19.38 0.35
N GLU A 35 1.33 19.22 -0.34
CA GLU A 35 0.04 19.67 0.20
C GLU A 35 -0.39 18.82 1.40
N MET A 36 -0.17 17.51 1.39
CA MET A 36 -0.51 16.62 2.50
C MET A 36 0.26 16.92 3.79
N THR A 37 1.54 17.34 3.70
CA THR A 37 2.33 17.61 4.91
C THR A 37 1.84 18.82 5.70
N LYS A 38 1.14 19.77 5.06
CA LYS A 38 0.60 20.97 5.73
C LYS A 38 -0.38 20.66 6.86
N ASP A 39 -1.10 19.55 6.75
CA ASP A 39 -2.07 19.10 7.75
C ASP A 39 -1.43 18.20 8.84
N MET A 40 -0.11 17.95 8.77
CA MET A 40 0.60 17.09 9.71
C MET A 40 1.16 17.87 10.89
N ALA A 41 1.46 17.17 11.99
CA ALA A 41 1.96 17.81 13.22
C ALA A 41 3.32 18.51 13.07
N LYS A 42 4.14 18.12 12.09
CA LYS A 42 5.46 18.71 11.80
C LYS A 42 5.66 18.84 10.28
N PRO A 43 5.00 19.80 9.62
CA PRO A 43 4.92 19.88 8.16
C PRO A 43 6.27 19.88 7.45
N ASP A 44 7.27 20.56 8.02
CA ASP A 44 8.60 20.73 7.41
C ASP A 44 9.58 19.62 7.79
N SER A 45 9.14 18.61 8.55
CA SER A 45 10.01 17.51 8.95
C SER A 45 10.19 16.49 7.83
N ALA A 46 11.39 15.95 7.71
CA ALA A 46 11.65 14.81 6.81
C ALA A 46 10.72 13.63 7.11
N GLU A 47 10.34 13.45 8.38
CA GLU A 47 9.38 12.42 8.81
C GLU A 47 8.00 12.63 8.19
N ALA A 48 7.46 13.85 8.22
CA ALA A 48 6.16 14.16 7.61
C ALA A 48 6.19 13.95 6.09
N MET A 49 7.26 14.40 5.43
CA MET A 49 7.46 14.17 4.00
C MET A 49 7.48 12.68 3.65
N MET A 50 8.22 11.87 4.42
CA MET A 50 8.29 10.43 4.22
C MET A 50 6.94 9.74 4.48
N GLN A 51 6.22 10.15 5.51
CA GLN A 51 4.90 9.59 5.83
C GLN A 51 3.86 9.90 4.74
N ALA A 52 3.81 11.15 4.26
CA ALA A 52 2.93 11.56 3.18
C ALA A 52 3.29 10.85 1.85
N ALA A 53 4.58 10.81 1.50
CA ALA A 53 5.05 10.09 0.31
C ALA A 53 4.71 8.60 0.37
N SER A 54 4.94 7.95 1.51
CA SER A 54 4.60 6.54 1.71
C SER A 54 3.11 6.27 1.54
N ALA A 55 2.26 7.18 2.04
CA ALA A 55 0.81 7.06 1.89
C ALA A 55 0.37 7.18 0.43
N VAL A 56 0.89 8.16 -0.32
CA VAL A 56 0.59 8.34 -1.75
C VAL A 56 1.05 7.11 -2.54
N MET A 57 2.31 6.71 -2.38
CA MET A 57 2.88 5.55 -3.07
C MET A 57 2.09 4.26 -2.80
N TYR A 58 1.76 4.01 -1.53
CA TYR A 58 0.98 2.83 -1.15
C TYR A 58 -0.41 2.84 -1.81
N MET A 59 -1.13 3.95 -1.75
CA MET A 59 -2.48 4.03 -2.31
C MET A 59 -2.48 4.02 -3.85
N SER A 60 -1.45 4.57 -4.50
CA SER A 60 -1.20 4.43 -5.94
C SER A 60 -1.04 2.96 -6.32
N ALA A 61 -0.21 2.20 -5.59
CA ALA A 61 -0.02 0.76 -5.81
C ALA A 61 -1.31 -0.06 -5.53
N VAL A 62 -2.08 0.28 -4.49
CA VAL A 62 -3.37 -0.37 -4.23
C VAL A 62 -4.37 -0.07 -5.36
N LYS A 63 -4.36 1.15 -5.90
CA LYS A 63 -5.23 1.54 -7.03
C LYS A 63 -4.87 0.79 -8.31
N SER A 64 -3.57 0.55 -8.59
CA SER A 64 -3.13 -0.22 -9.77
C SER A 64 -3.32 -1.73 -9.60
N GLY A 65 -3.37 -2.21 -8.36
CA GLY A 65 -3.40 -3.64 -8.02
C GLY A 65 -2.02 -4.23 -7.70
N ASP A 66 -0.94 -3.45 -7.88
CA ASP A 66 0.44 -3.88 -7.68
C ASP A 66 0.91 -3.63 -6.24
N THR A 67 0.22 -4.25 -5.27
CA THR A 67 0.53 -3.99 -3.87
C THR A 67 1.82 -4.72 -3.44
N PRO A 68 2.82 -4.02 -2.86
CA PRO A 68 4.07 -4.65 -2.42
C PRO A 68 3.85 -5.71 -1.33
N ILE A 69 2.75 -5.61 -0.58
CA ILE A 69 2.33 -6.60 0.43
C ILE A 69 1.95 -7.91 -0.25
N THR A 70 1.10 -7.89 -1.29
CA THR A 70 0.68 -9.11 -2.00
C THR A 70 1.89 -9.82 -2.59
N ASP A 71 2.81 -9.08 -3.20
CA ASP A 71 4.05 -9.63 -3.75
C ASP A 71 4.94 -10.26 -2.67
N ALA A 72 5.11 -9.57 -1.54
CA ALA A 72 5.89 -10.09 -0.42
C ALA A 72 5.25 -11.38 0.15
N VAL A 73 3.93 -11.41 0.32
CA VAL A 73 3.19 -12.59 0.78
C VAL A 73 3.36 -13.75 -0.19
N ASN A 74 3.20 -13.51 -1.49
CA ASN A 74 3.37 -14.53 -2.52
C ASN A 74 4.79 -15.14 -2.49
N ARG A 75 5.82 -14.30 -2.35
CA ARG A 75 7.20 -14.78 -2.19
C ARG A 75 7.39 -15.62 -0.93
N CYS A 76 6.85 -15.18 0.20
CA CYS A 76 6.92 -15.92 1.47
C CYS A 76 6.21 -17.29 1.37
N LEU A 77 5.03 -17.34 0.77
CA LEU A 77 4.28 -18.59 0.57
C LEU A 77 5.03 -19.54 -0.37
N ALA A 78 5.64 -19.02 -1.44
CA ALA A 78 6.45 -19.82 -2.34
C ALA A 78 7.65 -20.47 -1.64
N LYS A 79 8.35 -19.72 -0.76
CA LYS A 79 9.45 -20.26 0.07
C LYS A 79 8.96 -21.38 0.99
N LYS A 80 7.87 -21.15 1.73
CA LYS A 80 7.29 -22.16 2.63
C LYS A 80 6.83 -23.44 1.89
N ARG A 81 6.31 -23.33 0.67
CA ARG A 81 5.94 -24.50 -0.15
C ARG A 81 7.17 -25.30 -0.58
N LYS A 82 8.25 -24.63 -0.98
CA LYS A 82 9.52 -25.29 -1.32
C LYS A 82 10.12 -26.01 -0.11
N GLU A 83 10.12 -25.38 1.05
CA GLU A 83 10.60 -25.98 2.31
C GLU A 83 9.81 -27.25 2.70
N LYS A 84 8.48 -27.21 2.59
CA LYS A 84 7.61 -28.39 2.84
C LYS A 84 7.85 -29.52 1.84
N ALA A 85 8.09 -29.20 0.57
CA ALA A 85 8.39 -30.21 -0.44
C ALA A 85 9.76 -30.88 -0.20
N SER A 86 10.74 -30.14 0.33
CA SER A 86 12.05 -30.70 0.67
C SER A 86 12.06 -31.55 1.94
N THR A 87 11.15 -31.33 2.90
CA THR A 87 11.07 -32.11 4.15
C THR A 87 10.15 -33.33 4.08
N GLY A 88 9.28 -33.43 3.06
CA GLY A 88 8.42 -34.60 2.81
C GLY A 88 9.11 -35.80 2.12
N LEU A 89 10.41 -35.71 1.83
CA LEU A 89 11.20 -36.75 1.16
C LEU A 89 12.03 -37.59 2.17
N VAL A 90 11.42 -38.05 3.26
CA VAL A 90 12.01 -39.14 4.06
C VAL A 90 11.51 -40.47 3.46
N PRO A 91 12.37 -41.28 2.81
CA PRO A 91 11.97 -42.59 2.32
C PRO A 91 11.74 -43.51 3.53
N ASN A 92 10.59 -44.19 3.55
CA ASN A 92 10.31 -45.26 4.48
C ASN A 92 11.32 -46.41 4.27
N PRO A 93 12.13 -46.82 5.26
CA PRO A 93 12.87 -48.07 5.15
C PRO A 93 11.89 -49.23 5.39
N ALA A 94 11.87 -50.14 4.42
CA ALA A 94 11.13 -51.40 4.43
C ALA A 94 11.62 -52.37 5.50
#